data_AF-A0A8S2VLE2-F1
#
_entry.id   AF-A0A8S2VLE2-F1
#
_cell.length_a   1.000
_cell.length_b   1.000
_cell.length_c   1.000
_cell.angle_alpha   90.00
_cell.angle_beta   90.00
_cell.angle_gamma   90.00
#
_symmetry.space_group_name_H-M   'P 1'
#
loop_
_entity.id
_entity.type
_entity.pdbx_description
1 polymer ?
#
loop_
_entity_poly.entity_id
_entity_poly.type
_entity_poly.pdbx_seq_one_letter_code
_entity_poly.pdbx_strand_id
1 'polypeptide(L)' 'MYKDIEQHILSCLNCRKTKPSRRKSDGHLHSIAPPRGVWERLAMDYVGPVPQSKS' A
#
# COMPACT_ATOMS: atom_id res chain seq x y z
N MET A 1 35.52 -3.27 4.53
CA MET A 1 35.06 -2.47 3.37
C MET A 1 33.56 -2.65 3.09
N TYR A 2 33.08 -3.77 2.52
CA TYR A 2 31.65 -3.90 2.19
C TYR A 2 30.71 -3.79 3.40
N LYS A 3 31.11 -4.36 4.55
CA LYS A 3 30.35 -4.24 5.81
C LYS A 3 30.26 -2.79 6.30
N ASP A 4 31.34 -2.02 6.18
CA ASP A 4 31.37 -0.62 6.62
C ASP A 4 30.51 0.25 5.72
N ILE A 5 30.52 -0.03 4.41
CA ILE A 5 29.63 0.60 3.43
C ILE A 5 28.17 0.28 3.75
N GLU A 6 27.86 -0.98 4.06
CA GLU A 6 26.52 -1.41 4.46
C GLU A 6 26.06 -0.68 5.75
N GLN A 7 26.90 -0.65 6.78
CA GLN A 7 26.62 0.07 8.03
C GLN A 7 26.41 1.57 7.81
N HIS A 8 27.21 2.19 6.94
CA HIS A 8 27.03 3.58 6.57
C HIS A 8 25.68 3.81 5.85
N ILE A 9 25.34 2.97 4.87
CA ILE A 9 24.06 3.08 4.15
C ILE A 9 22.87 2.86 5.08
N LEU A 10 22.97 1.93 6.04
CA LEU A 10 21.93 1.64 7.04
C LEU A 10 21.80 2.72 8.13
N SER A 11 22.86 3.48 8.42
CA SER A 11 22.82 4.60 9.36
C SER A 11 22.38 5.92 8.72
N CYS A 12 22.53 6.08 7.40
CA CYS A 12 22.13 7.29 6.69
C CYS A 12 20.60 7.45 6.60
N LEU A 13 20.06 8.44 7.31
CA LEU A 13 18.63 8.78 7.31
C LEU A 13 18.09 9.14 5.93
N ASN A 14 18.84 9.91 5.15
CA ASN A 14 18.43 10.33 3.81
C ASN A 14 18.29 9.10 2.89
N CYS A 15 19.31 8.22 2.86
CA CYS A 15 19.26 6.99 2.07
C CYS A 15 18.08 6.11 2.47
N ARG A 16 17.79 5.95 3.76
CA ARG A 16 16.67 5.13 4.25
C ARG A 16 15.30 5.68 3.88
N LYS A 17 15.13 7.01 3.84
CA LYS A 17 13.85 7.64 3.50
C LYS A 17 13.59 7.69 2.00
N THR A 18 14.63 7.94 1.20
CA THR A 18 14.47 8.21 -0.23
C THR A 18 14.64 6.99 -1.11
N LYS A 19 15.41 5.98 -0.66
CA LYS A 19 15.64 4.77 -1.43
C LYS A 19 14.41 3.86 -1.36
N PRO A 20 13.72 3.58 -2.48
CA PRO A 20 12.56 2.71 -2.47
C PRO A 20 12.99 1.29 -2.08
N SER A 21 12.17 0.65 -1.25
CA SER A 21 12.33 -0.77 -0.94
C SER A 21 12.10 -1.59 -2.20
N ARG A 22 13.05 -2.48 -2.52
CA ARG A 22 12.88 -3.51 -3.57
C ARG A 22 12.38 -4.83 -3.01
N ARG A 23 12.15 -4.90 -1.70
CA ARG A 23 11.57 -6.06 -1.06
C ARG A 23 10.14 -6.20 -1.55
N LYS A 24 9.81 -7.34 -2.15
CA LYS A 24 8.45 -7.67 -2.55
C LYS A 24 7.55 -7.65 -1.30
N SER A 25 6.32 -7.17 -1.43
CA SER A 25 5.33 -7.24 -0.36
C SER A 25 5.14 -8.70 0.06
N ASP A 26 5.08 -8.95 1.37
CA ASP A 26 5.05 -10.32 1.92
C ASP A 26 3.75 -11.09 1.68
N GLY A 27 2.69 -10.41 1.26
CA GLY A 27 1.37 -11.01 1.15
C GLY A 27 0.90 -11.11 -0.29
N HIS A 28 0.58 -12.32 -0.72
CA HIS A 28 -0.53 -12.46 -1.66
C HIS A 28 -1.79 -11.92 -0.97
N LEU A 29 -2.64 -11.21 -1.71
CA LEU A 29 -3.96 -10.83 -1.21
C LEU A 29 -4.68 -12.11 -0.77
N HIS A 30 -4.91 -12.25 0.54
CA HIS A 30 -5.71 -13.35 1.05
C HIS A 30 -7.17 -13.10 0.64
N SER A 31 -7.76 -14.04 -0.08
CA SER A 31 -9.18 -13.95 -0.41
C SER A 31 -10.01 -13.98 0.87
N ILE A 32 -10.96 -13.06 0.97
CA ILE A 32 -12.02 -13.12 1.97
C ILE A 32 -13.04 -14.18 1.55
N ALA A 33 -13.59 -14.92 2.52
CA ALA A 33 -14.69 -15.85 2.24
C ALA A 33 -15.89 -15.08 1.64
N PRO A 34 -16.54 -15.61 0.59
CA PRO A 34 -17.69 -14.97 -0.01
C PRO A 34 -18.87 -14.92 0.99
N PRO A 35 -19.74 -13.90 0.91
CA PRO A 35 -21.01 -13.90 1.63
C PRO A 35 -21.87 -15.09 1.18
N ARG A 36 -22.58 -15.70 2.12
CA ARG A 36 -23.50 -16.84 1.95
C ARG A 36 -24.95 -16.39 1.70
N GLY A 37 -25.31 -15.17 2.10
CA GLY A 37 -26.65 -14.61 1.95
C GLY A 37 -26.69 -13.30 1.20
N VAL A 38 -27.87 -12.96 0.68
CA VAL A 38 -28.13 -11.62 0.11
C VAL A 38 -27.99 -10.59 1.24
N TRP A 39 -27.33 -9.47 0.95
CA TRP A 39 -27.10 -8.37 1.90
C TRP A 39 -26.16 -8.66 3.08
N GLU A 40 -25.46 -9.81 3.11
CA GLU A 40 -24.53 -10.14 4.22
C GLU A 40 -23.26 -9.27 4.22
N ARG A 41 -22.85 -8.77 3.04
CA ARG A 41 -21.71 -7.87 2.92
C ARG A 41 -21.95 -6.85 1.81
N LEU A 42 -21.82 -5.58 2.16
CA LEU A 42 -21.89 -4.45 1.24
C LEU A 42 -20.57 -3.66 1.33
N ALA A 43 -19.97 -3.37 0.19
CA ALA A 43 -18.85 -2.44 0.08
C ALA A 43 -19.29 -1.26 -0.77
N MET A 44 -19.01 -0.05 -0.29
CA MET A 44 -19.30 1.20 -0.98
C MET A 44 -18.04 2.05 -0.99
N ASP A 45 -17.83 2.77 -2.07
CA ASP A 45 -16.76 3.75 -2.19
C ASP A 45 -17.28 4.98 -2.93
N TYR A 46 -16.64 6.11 -2.70
CA TYR A 46 -16.99 7.35 -3.36
C TYR A 46 -16.30 7.44 -4.71
N VAL A 47 -17.06 7.78 -5.74
CA VAL A 47 -16.50 8.13 -7.04
C VAL A 47 -16.50 9.65 -7.16
N GLY A 48 -15.33 10.24 -7.43
CA GLY A 48 -15.23 11.69 -7.59
C GLY A 48 -13.84 12.19 -7.94
N PRO A 49 -13.69 13.51 -8.14
CA PRO A 49 -14.75 14.53 -8.05
C PRO A 49 -15.74 14.45 -9.23
N VAL A 50 -17.01 14.82 -8.98
CA VAL A 50 -18.06 14.89 -10.02
C VAL A 50 -18.37 16.35 -10.39
N PRO A 51 -18.78 16.65 -11.63
CA PRO A 51 -19.18 18.00 -12.02
C PRO A 51 -20.30 18.53 -11.15
N GLN A 52 -20.26 19.81 -10.81
CA GLN A 52 -21.40 20.47 -10.15
C GLN A 52 -22.62 20.46 -11.07
N SER A 53 -23.79 20.13 -10.51
CA SER A 53 -25.06 20.24 -11.23
C SER A 53 -25.34 21.71 -11.58
N LYS A 54 -25.80 21.96 -12.81
CA LYS A 54 -26.29 23.27 -13.21
C LYS A 54 -27.65 23.51 -12.54
N SER A 55 -27.75 24.58 -11.75
CA SER A 55 -29.02 25.07 -11.21
C SER A 55 -29.88 25.72 -12.30
#